data_AF-A0A517T3G0-F1
#
_entry.id   AF-A0A517T3G0-F1
#
_cell.length_a   1.000
_cell.length_b   1.000
_cell.length_c   1.000
_cell.angle_alpha   90.00
_cell.angle_beta   90.00
_cell.angle_gamma   90.00
#
_symmetry.space_group_name_H-M   'P 1'
#
loop_
_entity.id
_entity.type
_entity.pdbx_description
1 polymer ?
#
loop_
_entity_poly.entity_id
_entity_poly.type
_entity_poly.pdbx_seq_one_letter_code
_entity_poly.pdbx_strand_id
1 'polypeptide(L)'
;MDHEQLISPEQLSRKVRTMQIIAAALMNGVVVFGIVAFVITGGPKAAEQFPLLSTIAAGFAGFAVFLSIIVGLLIDGRSLGSPVQMGQTGTRLIDRARRDGMPEEALAEFQEECERVDEEFAESRHDVWVELTIGGCMTRMIIRYAILEGAAMFNLVAFIIEQQWFSLAVVLVLLGITAFHFPTVSAIRHALEDRARMEDFESGLS
;
A
#
# COMPACT_ATOMS: atom_id res chain seq x y z
N MET A 1 -8.59 0.98 -27.15
CA MET A 1 -7.15 0.78 -26.87
C MET A 1 -7.09 -0.32 -25.83
N ASP A 2 -6.40 -1.43 -26.10
CA ASP A 2 -6.35 -2.53 -25.13
C ASP A 2 -5.47 -2.10 -23.94
N HIS A 3 -6.10 -1.73 -22.82
CA HIS A 3 -5.44 -1.33 -21.56
C HIS A 3 -4.45 -2.40 -21.03
N GLU A 4 -4.47 -3.61 -21.60
CA GLU A 4 -3.58 -4.73 -21.29
C GLU A 4 -2.09 -4.47 -21.61
N GLN A 5 -1.76 -3.46 -22.43
CA GLN A 5 -0.36 -3.12 -22.76
C GLN A 5 0.31 -2.07 -21.86
N LEU A 6 -0.41 -1.44 -20.92
CA LEU A 6 0.11 -0.29 -20.15
C LEU A 6 1.29 -0.63 -19.22
N ILE A 7 1.46 -1.89 -18.81
CA ILE A 7 2.60 -2.30 -18.00
C ILE A 7 3.15 -3.60 -18.55
N SER A 8 4.42 -3.57 -18.96
CA SER A 8 5.11 -4.80 -19.32
C SER A 8 5.04 -5.78 -18.14
N PRO A 9 4.64 -7.05 -18.36
CA PRO A 9 4.55 -8.05 -17.29
C PRO A 9 5.87 -8.23 -16.54
N GLU A 10 6.99 -7.89 -17.19
CA GLU A 10 8.33 -7.84 -16.62
C GLU A 10 8.50 -6.73 -15.57
N GLN A 11 8.04 -5.51 -15.84
CA GLN A 11 8.10 -4.40 -14.88
C GLN A 11 7.27 -4.70 -13.64
N LEU A 12 6.04 -5.21 -13.83
CA LEU A 12 5.18 -5.62 -12.72
C LEU A 12 5.87 -6.71 -11.89
N SER A 13 6.37 -7.76 -12.54
CA SER A 13 7.08 -8.86 -11.88
C SER A 13 8.31 -8.38 -11.11
N ARG A 14 9.08 -7.44 -11.67
CA ARG A 14 10.25 -6.83 -10.99
C ARG A 14 9.82 -6.07 -9.74
N LYS A 15 8.78 -5.24 -9.85
CA LYS A 15 8.21 -4.46 -8.74
C LYS A 15 7.69 -5.37 -7.62
N VAL A 16 6.95 -6.44 -7.95
CA VAL A 16 6.47 -7.42 -6.95
C VAL A 16 7.63 -8.17 -6.30
N ARG A 17 8.62 -8.59 -7.08
CA ARG A 17 9.79 -9.30 -6.55
C ARG A 17 10.54 -8.47 -5.51
N THR A 18 10.72 -7.17 -5.76
CA THR A 18 11.33 -6.26 -4.78
C THR A 18 10.55 -6.23 -3.47
N MET A 19 9.21 -6.15 -3.53
CA MET A 19 8.37 -6.22 -2.32
C MET A 19 8.53 -7.54 -1.58
N GLN A 20 8.51 -8.67 -2.30
CA GLN A 20 8.67 -10.00 -1.72
C GLN A 20 10.01 -10.14 -1.00
N ILE A 21 11.08 -9.59 -1.58
CA ILE A 21 12.42 -9.57 -0.95
C ILE A 21 12.39 -8.74 0.34
N ILE A 22 11.79 -7.55 0.32
CA ILE A 22 11.67 -6.70 1.52
C ILE A 22 10.86 -7.42 2.60
N ALA A 23 9.67 -7.94 2.27
CA ALA A 23 8.82 -8.66 3.22
C ALA A 23 9.54 -9.89 3.81
N ALA A 24 10.21 -10.68 2.98
CA ALA A 24 10.99 -11.83 3.42
C ALA A 24 12.17 -11.43 4.32
N ALA A 25 12.85 -10.31 4.03
CA ALA A 25 13.93 -9.81 4.86
C ALA A 25 13.45 -9.40 6.26
N LEU A 26 12.33 -8.69 6.37
CA LEU A 26 11.74 -8.27 7.65
C LEU A 26 11.29 -9.51 8.47
N MET A 27 10.61 -10.47 7.83
CA MET A 27 10.22 -11.73 8.48
C MET A 27 11.43 -12.53 8.97
N ASN A 28 12.48 -12.63 8.14
CA ASN A 28 13.71 -13.34 8.48
C ASN A 28 14.42 -12.68 9.68
N GLY A 29 14.41 -11.35 9.77
CA GLY A 29 14.91 -10.61 10.93
C GLY A 29 14.28 -11.08 12.24
N VAL A 30 12.95 -11.15 12.29
CA VAL A 30 12.19 -11.63 13.47
C VAL A 30 12.50 -13.08 13.80
N VAL A 31 12.59 -13.95 12.79
CA VAL A 31 12.89 -15.38 12.98
C VAL A 31 14.29 -15.56 13.56
N VAL A 32 15.30 -14.93 12.96
CA VAL A 32 16.70 -15.03 13.43
C VAL A 32 16.81 -14.46 14.84
N PHE A 33 16.21 -13.31 15.11
CA PHE A 33 16.20 -12.72 16.45
C PHE A 33 15.50 -13.63 17.46
N GLY A 34 14.40 -14.28 17.07
CA GLY A 34 13.68 -15.24 17.90
C GLY A 34 14.50 -16.48 18.25
N ILE A 35 15.27 -17.01 17.29
CA ILE A 35 16.21 -18.12 17.53
C ILE A 35 17.28 -17.70 18.55
N VAL A 36 17.89 -16.52 18.35
CA VAL A 36 18.90 -15.99 19.27
C VAL A 36 18.32 -15.78 20.68
N ALA A 37 17.13 -15.18 20.78
CA ALA A 37 16.42 -14.98 22.02
C ALA A 37 16.15 -16.31 22.76
N PHE A 38 15.71 -17.34 22.03
CA PHE A 38 15.47 -18.67 22.58
C PHE A 38 16.75 -19.34 23.11
N VAL A 39 17.85 -19.25 22.36
CA VAL A 39 19.15 -19.80 22.77
C VAL A 39 19.70 -19.10 24.02
N ILE A 40 19.63 -17.77 24.07
CA ILE A 40 20.15 -16.98 25.21
C ILE A 40 19.36 -17.25 26.49
N THR A 41 18.04 -17.37 26.40
CA THR A 41 17.17 -17.58 27.57
C THR A 41 17.18 -19.00 28.11
N GLY A 42 17.57 -19.98 27.27
CA GLY A 42 17.46 -21.40 27.61
C GLY A 42 16.01 -21.93 27.52
N GLY A 43 15.13 -21.21 26.83
CA GLY A 43 13.72 -21.56 26.67
C GLY A 43 12.79 -20.96 27.74
N PRO A 44 11.47 -21.22 27.62
CA PRO A 44 10.47 -20.66 28.52
C PRO A 44 10.53 -21.28 29.92
N LYS A 45 10.29 -20.47 30.95
CA LYS A 45 10.14 -20.92 32.34
C LYS A 45 8.69 -20.83 32.81
N ALA A 46 8.33 -21.66 33.78
CA ALA A 46 7.01 -21.57 34.41
C ALA A 46 6.87 -20.22 35.12
N ALA A 47 5.71 -19.57 34.96
CA ALA A 47 5.46 -18.26 35.51
C ALA A 47 5.32 -18.31 37.03
N GLU A 48 6.33 -17.82 37.76
CA GLU A 48 6.23 -17.60 39.21
C GLU A 48 5.66 -16.23 39.58
N GLN A 49 5.67 -15.27 38.65
CA GLN A 49 5.24 -13.88 38.88
C GLN A 49 4.45 -13.35 37.69
N PHE A 50 3.60 -12.34 37.94
CA PHE A 50 2.85 -11.65 36.88
C PHE A 50 3.81 -10.93 35.91
N PRO A 51 3.90 -11.36 34.64
CA PRO A 51 4.88 -10.84 33.70
C PRO A 51 4.38 -9.53 33.07
N LEU A 52 4.72 -8.42 33.74
CA LEU A 52 4.24 -7.09 33.36
C LEU A 52 4.66 -6.71 31.93
N LEU A 53 5.91 -6.97 31.56
CA LEU A 53 6.44 -6.59 30.26
C LEU A 53 5.81 -7.41 29.12
N SER A 54 5.62 -8.71 29.32
CA SER A 54 4.96 -9.60 28.36
C SER A 54 3.50 -9.22 28.17
N THR A 55 2.82 -8.79 29.24
CA THR A 55 1.44 -8.30 29.18
C THR A 55 1.35 -7.00 28.36
N ILE A 56 2.27 -6.05 28.60
CA ILE A 56 2.36 -4.81 27.82
C ILE A 56 2.70 -5.11 26.36
N ALA A 57 3.63 -6.03 26.10
CA ALA A 57 4.04 -6.42 24.76
C ALA A 57 2.91 -7.09 23.97
N ALA A 58 2.10 -7.91 24.62
CA ALA A 58 0.90 -8.48 24.03
C ALA A 58 -0.15 -7.40 23.71
N GLY A 59 -0.35 -6.43 24.62
CA GLY A 59 -1.22 -5.28 24.38
C GLY A 59 -0.75 -4.45 23.18
N PHE A 60 0.56 -4.19 23.10
CA PHE A 60 1.17 -3.51 21.95
C PHE A 60 0.98 -4.29 20.65
N ALA A 61 1.10 -5.62 20.66
CA ALA A 61 0.82 -6.46 19.49
C ALA A 61 -0.63 -6.34 19.01
N GLY A 62 -1.60 -6.40 19.91
CA GLY A 62 -3.01 -6.18 19.57
C GLY A 62 -3.25 -4.80 18.96
N PHE A 63 -2.64 -3.77 19.55
CA PHE A 63 -2.71 -2.40 19.03
C PHE A 63 -2.03 -2.25 17.66
N ALA A 64 -0.86 -2.87 17.45
CA ALA A 64 -0.14 -2.86 16.18
C ALA A 64 -0.95 -3.54 15.06
N VAL A 65 -1.60 -4.67 15.35
CA VAL A 65 -2.51 -5.33 14.41
C VAL A 65 -3.67 -4.39 14.06
N PHE A 66 -4.29 -3.76 15.05
CA PHE A 66 -5.36 -2.78 14.84
C PHE A 66 -4.90 -1.60 13.97
N LEU A 67 -3.75 -1.00 14.28
CA LEU A 67 -3.17 0.08 13.47
C LEU A 67 -2.86 -0.37 12.05
N SER A 68 -2.36 -1.60 11.85
CA SER A 68 -2.07 -2.12 10.51
C SER A 68 -3.33 -2.20 9.63
N ILE A 69 -4.50 -2.45 10.24
CA ILE A 69 -5.80 -2.45 9.56
C ILE A 69 -6.21 -1.02 9.23
N ILE A 70 -6.14 -0.09 10.19
CA ILE A 70 -6.47 1.33 9.98
C ILE A 70 -5.59 1.94 8.89
N VAL A 71 -4.28 1.72 8.92
CA VAL A 71 -3.37 2.20 7.88
C VAL A 71 -3.77 1.65 6.51
N GLY A 72 -4.18 0.38 6.46
CA GLY A 72 -4.70 -0.21 5.24
C GLY A 72 -5.94 0.52 4.71
N LEU A 73 -6.89 0.84 5.58
CA LEU A 73 -8.12 1.54 5.23
C LEU A 73 -7.89 3.02 4.88
N LEU A 74 -7.00 3.71 5.60
CA LEU A 74 -6.70 5.13 5.39
C LEU A 74 -6.01 5.37 4.05
N ILE A 75 -5.12 4.46 3.63
CA ILE A 75 -4.44 4.57 2.34
C ILE A 75 -5.42 4.24 1.20
N ASP A 76 -6.36 3.30 1.41
CA ASP A 76 -7.41 3.02 0.42
C ASP A 76 -8.37 4.20 0.24
N GLY A 77 -8.81 4.82 1.34
CA GLY A 77 -9.75 5.95 1.31
C GLY A 77 -9.15 7.29 0.88
N ARG A 78 -7.81 7.39 0.81
CA ARG A 78 -7.09 8.58 0.33
C ARG A 78 -6.41 8.36 -1.01
N SER A 79 -6.82 7.33 -1.78
CA SER A 79 -6.56 7.32 -3.22
C SER A 79 -7.02 8.68 -3.75
N LEU A 80 -6.02 9.51 -4.02
CA LEU A 80 -6.10 10.97 -4.06
C LEU A 80 -7.25 11.40 -4.95
N GLY A 81 -8.00 12.41 -4.49
CA GLY A 81 -9.18 12.94 -5.18
C GLY A 81 -8.96 12.91 -6.68
N SER A 82 -9.79 12.14 -7.37
CA SER A 82 -9.62 11.74 -8.77
C SER A 82 -9.05 12.90 -9.60
N PRO A 83 -7.88 12.76 -10.23
CA PRO A 83 -7.40 13.64 -11.30
C PRO A 83 -8.41 13.97 -12.42
N VAL A 84 -9.57 13.31 -12.44
CA VAL A 84 -10.80 13.80 -13.10
C VAL A 84 -11.08 15.28 -12.77
N GLN A 85 -10.77 15.77 -11.56
CA GLN A 85 -10.89 17.20 -11.23
C GLN A 85 -9.89 18.10 -11.98
N MET A 86 -8.78 17.57 -12.48
CA MET A 86 -7.79 18.32 -13.25
C MET A 86 -8.15 18.40 -14.74
N GLY A 87 -8.83 17.40 -15.29
CA GLY A 87 -9.38 17.45 -16.66
C GLY A 87 -10.52 18.47 -16.83
N GLN A 88 -11.20 18.85 -15.75
CA GLN A 88 -12.18 19.94 -15.79
C GLN A 88 -11.55 21.33 -15.96
N THR A 89 -10.22 21.46 -15.99
CA THR A 89 -9.57 22.76 -16.17
C THR A 89 -9.76 23.28 -17.59
N GLY A 90 -9.69 22.43 -18.62
CA GLY A 90 -9.87 22.83 -20.02
C GLY A 90 -11.27 23.37 -20.30
N THR A 91 -12.30 22.63 -19.89
CA THR A 91 -13.71 23.08 -20.05
C THR A 91 -13.98 24.39 -19.28
N ARG A 92 -13.40 24.56 -18.09
CA ARG A 92 -13.51 25.82 -17.33
C ARG A 92 -12.77 26.99 -17.98
N LEU A 93 -11.68 26.73 -18.72
CA LEU A 93 -10.96 27.76 -19.47
C LEU A 93 -11.74 28.19 -20.71
N ILE A 94 -12.33 27.25 -21.44
CA ILE A 94 -13.21 27.54 -22.58
C ILE A 94 -14.45 28.33 -22.12
N ASP A 95 -15.08 27.95 -21.01
CA ASP A 95 -16.20 28.69 -20.41
C ASP A 95 -15.83 30.09 -19.92
N ARG A 96 -14.55 30.34 -19.60
CA ARG A 96 -14.04 31.68 -19.28
C ARG A 96 -13.80 32.48 -20.55
N ALA A 97 -13.08 31.92 -21.52
CA ALA A 97 -12.81 32.53 -22.81
C ALA A 97 -14.10 32.99 -23.51
N ARG A 98 -15.14 32.15 -23.47
CA ARG A 98 -16.46 32.47 -24.01
C ARG A 98 -17.15 33.62 -23.27
N ARG A 99 -17.02 33.67 -21.94
CA ARG A 99 -17.56 34.76 -21.11
C ARG A 99 -16.85 36.09 -21.36
N ASP A 100 -15.58 36.05 -21.68
CA ASP A 100 -14.76 37.23 -21.95
C ASP A 100 -14.94 37.78 -23.38
N GLY A 101 -15.84 37.17 -24.18
CA GLY A 101 -16.21 37.65 -25.50
C GLY A 101 -15.17 37.36 -26.58
N MET A 102 -14.39 36.27 -26.43
CA MET A 102 -13.50 35.84 -27.50
C MET A 102 -14.26 35.60 -28.81
N PRO A 103 -13.72 36.03 -29.96
CA PRO A 103 -14.32 35.75 -31.25
C PRO A 103 -14.37 34.23 -31.51
N GLU A 104 -15.44 33.75 -32.14
CA GLU A 104 -15.70 32.32 -32.37
C GLU A 104 -14.56 31.62 -33.12
N GLU A 105 -13.86 32.31 -34.03
CA GLU A 105 -12.70 31.76 -34.73
C GLU A 105 -11.53 31.47 -33.77
N ALA A 106 -11.27 32.37 -32.81
CA ALA A 106 -10.23 32.17 -31.80
C ALA A 106 -10.65 31.14 -30.75
N LEU A 107 -11.95 30.97 -30.49
CA LEU A 107 -12.47 29.89 -29.65
C LEU A 107 -12.26 28.52 -30.30
N ALA A 108 -12.46 28.40 -31.62
CA ALA A 108 -12.23 27.15 -32.35
C ALA A 108 -10.75 26.74 -32.32
N GLU A 109 -9.84 27.68 -32.59
CA GLU A 109 -8.39 27.45 -32.50
C GLU A 109 -7.97 27.09 -31.06
N PHE A 110 -8.51 27.80 -30.07
CA PHE A 110 -8.24 27.50 -28.66
C PHE A 110 -8.80 26.15 -28.22
N GLN A 111 -9.95 25.74 -28.76
CA GLN A 111 -10.55 24.43 -28.52
C GLN A 111 -9.68 23.32 -29.12
N GLU A 112 -9.20 23.48 -30.36
CA GLU A 112 -8.31 22.50 -31.01
C GLU A 112 -6.96 22.39 -30.27
N GLU A 113 -6.38 23.51 -29.82
CA GLU A 113 -5.18 23.51 -28.99
C GLU A 113 -5.44 22.82 -27.64
N CYS A 114 -6.58 23.07 -27.01
CA CYS A 114 -6.98 22.43 -25.76
C CYS A 114 -7.20 20.92 -25.94
N GLU A 115 -7.84 20.48 -27.02
CA GLU A 115 -8.03 19.06 -27.37
C GLU A 115 -6.68 18.37 -27.59
N ARG A 116 -5.77 18.99 -28.35
CA ARG A 116 -4.41 18.48 -28.58
C ARG A 116 -3.62 18.34 -27.27
N VAL A 117 -3.69 19.35 -26.41
CA VAL A 117 -3.04 19.34 -25.10
C VAL A 117 -3.69 18.29 -24.20
N ASP A 118 -5.01 18.17 -24.20
CA ASP A 118 -5.72 17.16 -23.41
C ASP A 118 -5.38 15.73 -23.84
N GLU A 119 -5.17 15.46 -25.13
CA GLU A 119 -4.68 14.18 -25.66
C GLU A 119 -3.24 13.88 -25.20
N GLU A 120 -2.32 14.84 -25.35
CA GLU A 120 -0.92 14.69 -24.91
C GLU A 120 -0.84 14.47 -23.38
N PHE A 121 -1.66 15.21 -22.62
CA PHE A 121 -1.79 15.00 -21.18
C PHE A 121 -2.55 13.71 -20.84
N ALA A 122 -3.48 13.22 -21.66
CA ALA A 122 -4.17 11.96 -21.40
C ALA A 122 -3.19 10.78 -21.45
N GLU A 123 -2.33 10.75 -22.46
CA GLU A 123 -1.29 9.72 -22.60
C GLU A 123 -0.30 9.78 -21.43
N SER A 124 0.21 10.97 -21.08
CA SER A 124 1.12 11.14 -19.95
C SER A 124 0.45 10.87 -18.59
N ARG A 125 -0.84 11.19 -18.44
CA ARG A 125 -1.60 10.91 -17.21
C ARG A 125 -1.65 9.43 -16.91
N HIS A 126 -1.90 8.58 -17.90
CA HIS A 126 -2.02 7.13 -17.68
C HIS A 126 -0.75 6.54 -17.05
N ASP A 127 0.43 6.92 -17.53
CA ASP A 127 1.70 6.45 -16.97
C ASP A 127 1.88 6.88 -15.51
N VAL A 128 1.61 8.16 -15.21
CA VAL A 128 1.74 8.71 -13.86
C VAL A 128 0.75 8.04 -12.90
N TRP A 129 -0.48 7.77 -13.35
CA TRP A 129 -1.52 7.12 -12.56
C TRP A 129 -1.15 5.69 -12.17
N VAL A 130 -0.64 4.94 -13.15
CA VAL A 130 -0.18 3.57 -12.93
C VAL A 130 0.97 3.55 -11.92
N GLU A 131 1.94 4.44 -12.08
CA GLU A 131 3.07 4.58 -11.16
C GLU A 131 2.62 4.92 -9.74
N LEU A 132 1.70 5.88 -9.60
CA LEU A 132 1.17 6.33 -8.32
C LEU A 132 0.35 5.23 -7.62
N THR A 133 -0.48 4.51 -8.38
CA THR A 133 -1.32 3.41 -7.86
C THR A 133 -0.44 2.27 -7.34
N ILE A 134 0.54 1.85 -8.14
CA ILE A 134 1.49 0.82 -7.73
C ILE A 134 2.31 1.29 -6.52
N GLY A 135 2.80 2.53 -6.54
CA GLY A 135 3.54 3.16 -5.43
C GLY A 135 2.74 3.21 -4.13
N GLY A 136 1.44 3.53 -4.21
CA GLY A 136 0.52 3.53 -3.08
C GLY A 136 0.34 2.14 -2.48
N CYS A 137 0.08 1.13 -3.32
CA CYS A 137 0.00 -0.26 -2.89
C CYS A 137 1.30 -0.72 -2.23
N MET A 138 2.47 -0.37 -2.80
CA MET A 138 3.79 -0.70 -2.22
C MET A 138 3.93 -0.15 -0.80
N THR A 139 3.70 1.16 -0.67
CA THR A 139 3.94 1.90 0.56
C THR A 139 3.04 1.38 1.67
N ARG A 140 1.77 1.09 1.37
CA ARG A 140 0.83 0.48 2.30
C ARG A 140 1.34 -0.85 2.83
N MET A 141 1.83 -1.73 1.95
CA MET A 141 2.36 -3.02 2.38
C MET A 141 3.56 -2.82 3.30
N ILE A 142 4.57 -2.05 2.87
CA ILE A 142 5.80 -1.83 3.65
C ILE A 142 5.49 -1.31 5.05
N ILE A 143 4.59 -0.31 5.17
CA ILE A 143 4.20 0.24 6.47
C ILE A 143 3.52 -0.82 7.36
N ARG A 144 2.63 -1.64 6.79
CA ARG A 144 1.97 -2.72 7.55
C ARG A 144 2.97 -3.76 8.06
N TYR A 145 3.92 -4.18 7.22
CA TYR A 145 4.98 -5.11 7.63
C TYR A 145 5.85 -4.53 8.75
N ALA A 146 6.27 -3.26 8.63
CA ALA A 146 7.11 -2.61 9.63
C ALA A 146 6.42 -2.50 11.01
N ILE A 147 5.12 -2.19 11.03
CA ILE A 147 4.34 -2.13 12.28
C ILE A 147 4.24 -3.50 12.96
N LEU A 148 3.94 -4.55 12.18
CA LEU A 148 3.82 -5.92 12.72
C LEU A 148 5.18 -6.49 13.16
N GLU A 149 6.25 -6.21 12.40
CA GLU A 149 7.62 -6.59 12.74
C GLU A 149 8.06 -5.94 14.06
N GLY A 150 7.82 -4.63 14.23
CA GLY A 150 8.14 -3.92 15.47
C GLY A 150 7.45 -4.52 16.69
N ALA A 151 6.17 -4.91 16.54
CA ALA A 151 5.44 -5.61 17.60
C ALA A 151 6.00 -7.00 17.90
N ALA A 152 6.41 -7.76 16.88
CA ALA A 152 7.02 -9.07 17.07
C ALA A 152 8.38 -8.95 17.77
N MET A 153 9.24 -8.00 17.36
CA MET A 153 10.52 -7.73 18.00
C MET A 153 10.35 -7.31 19.46
N PHE A 154 9.37 -6.46 19.77
CA PHE A 154 9.09 -6.06 21.14
C PHE A 154 8.66 -7.25 22.03
N ASN A 155 7.84 -8.17 21.51
CA ASN A 155 7.49 -9.41 22.22
C ASN A 155 8.70 -10.34 22.41
N LEU A 156 9.64 -10.39 21.46
CA LEU A 156 10.87 -11.14 21.62
C LEU A 156 11.79 -10.53 22.69
N VAL A 157 11.86 -9.20 22.78
CA VAL A 157 12.58 -8.53 23.88
C VAL A 157 11.93 -8.83 25.23
N ALA A 158 10.60 -8.78 25.31
CA ALA A 158 9.87 -9.17 26.52
C ALA A 158 10.14 -10.64 26.91
N PHE A 159 10.19 -11.54 25.92
CA PHE A 159 10.57 -12.93 26.14
C PHE A 159 12.00 -13.09 26.68
N ILE A 160 12.98 -12.32 26.18
CA ILE A 160 14.35 -12.37 26.70
C ILE A 160 14.40 -12.02 28.19
N ILE A 161 13.61 -11.03 28.60
CA ILE A 161 13.63 -10.50 29.97
C ILE A 161 12.83 -11.38 30.93
N GLU A 162 11.63 -11.81 30.56
CA GLU A 162 10.69 -12.49 31.47
C GLU A 162 10.51 -13.99 31.21
N GLN A 163 11.06 -14.50 30.09
CA GLN A 163 11.07 -15.92 29.72
C GLN A 163 9.69 -16.58 29.66
N GLN A 164 8.64 -15.78 29.36
CA GLN A 164 7.27 -16.24 29.28
C GLN A 164 6.94 -16.84 27.91
N TRP A 165 6.41 -18.06 27.91
CA TRP A 165 6.04 -18.76 26.68
C TRP A 165 4.96 -18.03 25.86
N PHE A 166 4.07 -17.27 26.50
CA PHE A 166 3.01 -16.55 25.82
C PHE A 166 3.55 -15.49 24.85
N SER A 167 4.66 -14.83 25.18
CA SER A 167 5.31 -13.84 24.30
C SER A 167 5.79 -14.48 22.99
N LEU A 168 6.30 -15.72 23.05
CA LEU A 168 6.64 -16.48 21.84
C LEU A 168 5.38 -16.85 21.03
N ALA A 169 4.29 -17.23 21.69
CA ALA A 169 3.04 -17.52 21.00
C ALA A 169 2.51 -16.29 20.24
N VAL A 170 2.56 -15.10 20.83
CA VAL A 170 2.19 -13.83 20.17
C VAL A 170 3.08 -13.58 18.95
N VAL A 171 4.40 -13.78 19.06
CA VAL A 171 5.33 -13.62 17.92
C VAL A 171 4.97 -14.58 16.78
N LEU A 172 4.67 -15.85 17.09
CA LEU A 172 4.26 -16.82 16.07
C LEU A 172 2.94 -16.43 15.39
N VAL A 173 1.97 -15.91 16.13
CA VAL A 173 0.72 -15.39 15.56
C VAL A 173 1.00 -14.19 14.65
N LEU A 174 1.82 -13.23 15.08
CA LEU A 174 2.18 -12.06 14.26
C LEU A 174 2.93 -12.46 12.99
N LEU A 175 3.86 -13.42 13.07
CA LEU A 175 4.53 -13.98 11.90
C LEU A 175 3.54 -14.70 10.98
N GLY A 176 2.58 -15.43 11.54
CA GLY A 176 1.50 -16.05 10.78
C GLY A 176 0.67 -15.03 10.01
N ILE A 177 0.21 -13.96 10.68
CA ILE A 177 -0.53 -12.85 10.04
C ILE A 177 0.29 -12.22 8.91
N THR A 178 1.58 -12.03 9.15
CA THR A 178 2.54 -11.46 8.19
C THR A 178 2.74 -12.37 6.98
N ALA A 179 2.80 -13.69 7.19
CA ALA A 179 2.89 -14.70 6.13
C ALA A 179 1.58 -14.79 5.31
N PHE A 180 0.41 -14.68 5.95
CA PHE A 180 -0.87 -14.70 5.24
C PHE A 180 -1.07 -13.51 4.30
N HIS A 181 -0.42 -12.37 4.58
CA HIS A 181 -0.48 -11.17 3.73
C HIS A 181 0.63 -11.08 2.68
N PHE A 182 1.38 -12.17 2.46
CA PHE A 182 2.54 -12.17 1.57
C PHE A 182 2.20 -11.62 0.17
N PRO A 183 2.99 -10.67 -0.38
CA PRO A 183 2.69 -10.07 -1.67
C PRO A 183 2.72 -11.13 -2.78
N THR A 184 1.57 -11.35 -3.41
CA THR A 184 1.44 -12.23 -4.58
C THR A 184 1.16 -11.41 -5.83
N VAL A 185 1.68 -11.87 -6.98
CA VAL A 185 1.46 -11.22 -8.28
C VAL A 185 -0.03 -11.20 -8.64
N SER A 186 -0.77 -12.25 -8.28
CA SER A 186 -2.21 -12.36 -8.51
C SER A 186 -3.00 -11.29 -7.77
N ALA A 187 -2.69 -11.01 -6.49
CA ALA A 187 -3.38 -9.99 -5.72
C ALA A 187 -3.22 -8.59 -6.33
N ILE A 188 -2.01 -8.26 -6.82
CA ILE A 188 -1.75 -6.97 -7.45
C ILE A 188 -2.42 -6.88 -8.82
N ARG A 189 -2.39 -7.97 -9.59
CA ARG A 189 -3.11 -8.04 -10.88
C ARG A 189 -4.61 -7.81 -10.70
N HIS A 190 -5.24 -8.47 -9.74
CA HIS A 190 -6.67 -8.24 -9.46
C HIS A 190 -6.96 -6.81 -9.00
N ALA A 191 -6.11 -6.22 -8.16
CA ALA A 191 -6.27 -4.82 -7.76
C ALA A 191 -6.16 -3.84 -8.94
N LEU A 192 -5.32 -4.14 -9.93
CA LEU A 192 -5.20 -3.36 -11.16
C LEU A 192 -6.42 -3.57 -12.08
N GLU A 193 -6.85 -4.82 -12.27
CA GLU A 193 -8.02 -5.17 -13.07
C GLU A 193 -9.31 -4.55 -12.52
N ASP A 194 -9.50 -4.59 -11.20
CA ASP A 194 -10.67 -3.99 -10.53
C ASP A 194 -10.70 -2.47 -10.71
N ARG A 195 -9.55 -1.80 -10.71
CA ARG A 195 -9.47 -0.36 -10.96
C ARG A 195 -9.73 0.01 -12.41
N ALA A 196 -9.17 -0.74 -13.36
CA ALA A 196 -9.45 -0.52 -14.78
C ALA A 196 -10.96 -0.62 -15.07
N ARG A 197 -11.66 -1.58 -14.47
CA ARG A 197 -13.12 -1.72 -14.59
C ARG A 197 -13.89 -0.53 -14.00
N MET A 198 -13.40 0.09 -12.94
CA MET A 198 -14.04 1.27 -12.36
C MET A 198 -13.89 2.49 -13.28
N GLU A 199 -12.73 2.65 -13.91
CA GLU A 199 -12.49 3.73 -14.89
C GLU A 199 -13.36 3.57 -16.15
N ASP A 200 -13.52 2.35 -16.66
CA ASP A 200 -14.44 2.05 -17.78
C ASP A 200 -15.89 2.36 -17.41
N PHE A 201 -16.29 2.07 -16.17
CA PHE A 201 -17.64 2.36 -15.69
C PHE A 201 -17.88 3.87 -15.52
N GLU A 202 -16.93 4.61 -14.98
CA GLU A 202 -17.03 6.06 -14.83
C GLU A 202 -17.08 6.79 -16.18
N SER A 203 -16.26 6.36 -17.14
CA SER A 203 -16.26 6.93 -18.50
C SER A 203 -17.54 6.63 -19.29
N GLY A 204 -18.24 5.53 -18.99
CA GLY A 204 -19.55 5.24 -19.58
C GLY A 204 -20.73 6.05 -19.01
N LEU A 205 -20.53 6.76 -17.88
CA LEU A 205 -21.57 7.57 -17.24
C LEU A 205 -21.51 9.07 -17.61
N SER A 206 -20.39 9.53 -18.17
CA SER A 206 -20.17 10.91 -18.63
C SER A 206 -20.56 11.11 -20.09
#